data_AF-A0A9X1YF76-F1
#
_entry.id   AF-A0A9X1YF76-F1
#
_cell.length_a   1.000
_cell.length_b   1.000
_cell.length_c   1.000
_cell.angle_alpha   90.00
_cell.angle_beta   90.00
_cell.angle_gamma   90.00
#
_symmetry.space_group_name_H-M   'P 1'
#
loop_
_entity.id
_entity.type
_entity.pdbx_description
1 polymer ?
#
loop_
_entity_poly.entity_id
_entity_poly.type
_entity_poly.pdbx_seq_one_letter_code
_entity_poly.pdbx_strand_id
1 'polypeptide(L)'
;MPCYEIDGLRPVVHPTAYVHPTAVLIGDVVIGPGAYIGPCASLRGDFGRIVLQRGCNVQDTCVIHGFPASDTLLEDNAHIGHGAVLHGCVIRADALVGMNAVVMDEAEIGAGAFVAASAFVRAGLKVPARSLAAGVPAKILRELSDQELAWKREGTATYQRLTERCLATMKECAPLAAEEPDRPRLDGGSVQPLVATKRAGD
;
A
#
# COMPACT_ATOMS: atom_id res chain seq x y z
N MET A 1 9.53 10.77 11.77
CA MET A 1 8.30 9.96 11.78
C MET A 1 7.49 10.38 12.99
N PRO A 2 6.47 11.24 12.82
CA PRO A 2 5.46 11.45 13.85
C PRO A 2 4.82 10.13 14.30
N CYS A 3 5.02 9.76 15.55
CA CYS A 3 4.50 8.54 16.16
C CYS A 3 3.91 8.91 17.53
N TYR A 4 2.63 8.61 17.74
CA TYR A 4 1.86 9.10 18.87
C TYR A 4 1.24 7.95 19.67
N GLU A 5 1.45 8.00 20.98
CA GLU A 5 0.75 7.17 21.95
C GLU A 5 -0.62 7.79 22.27
N ILE A 6 -1.64 6.96 22.39
CA ILE A 6 -2.96 7.35 22.90
C ILE A 6 -3.53 6.20 23.74
N ASP A 7 -4.10 6.52 24.89
CA ASP A 7 -4.71 5.55 25.82
C ASP A 7 -3.81 4.35 26.19
N GLY A 8 -2.50 4.56 26.25
CA GLY A 8 -1.50 3.54 26.57
C GLY A 8 -1.10 2.63 25.40
N LEU A 9 -1.63 2.87 24.19
CA LEU A 9 -1.30 2.14 22.97
C LEU A 9 -0.31 2.92 22.12
N ARG A 10 0.81 2.26 21.80
CA ARG A 10 1.88 2.77 20.94
C ARG A 10 1.97 1.94 19.66
N PRO A 11 2.23 2.58 18.51
CA PRO A 11 2.52 1.84 17.30
C PRO A 11 3.72 0.88 17.46
N VAL A 12 3.59 -0.32 16.91
CA VAL A 12 4.62 -1.36 16.87
C VAL A 12 5.16 -1.46 15.45
N VAL A 13 6.44 -1.16 15.27
CA VAL A 13 7.08 -1.18 13.94
C VAL A 13 8.22 -2.18 13.93
N HIS A 14 8.16 -3.15 13.02
CA HIS A 14 9.25 -4.11 12.85
C HIS A 14 10.55 -3.42 12.40
N PRO A 15 11.74 -3.79 12.91
CA PRO A 15 13.00 -3.12 12.58
C PRO A 15 13.39 -3.14 11.09
N THR A 16 12.83 -4.07 10.31
CA THR A 16 13.07 -4.17 8.86
C THR A 16 12.01 -3.46 8.02
N ALA A 17 11.00 -2.84 8.64
CA ALA A 17 10.06 -1.99 7.94
C ALA A 17 10.66 -0.59 7.75
N TYR A 18 10.32 0.06 6.64
CA TYR A 18 10.62 1.46 6.39
C TYR A 18 9.37 2.30 6.59
N VAL A 19 9.44 3.31 7.46
CA VAL A 19 8.40 4.31 7.62
C VAL A 19 8.97 5.68 7.32
N HIS A 20 8.43 6.36 6.30
CA HIS A 20 8.93 7.66 5.90
C HIS A 20 8.85 8.67 7.06
N PRO A 21 9.84 9.57 7.23
CA PRO A 21 9.85 10.54 8.33
C PRO A 21 8.61 11.45 8.43
N THR A 22 7.85 11.63 7.35
CA THR A 22 6.61 12.44 7.30
C THR A 22 5.32 11.62 7.40
N ALA A 23 5.38 10.29 7.50
CA ALA A 23 4.21 9.48 7.79
C ALA A 23 3.79 9.62 9.26
N VAL A 24 2.50 9.50 9.54
CA VAL A 24 1.91 9.66 10.87
C VAL A 24 1.33 8.33 11.33
N LEU A 25 1.80 7.84 12.48
CA LEU A 25 1.28 6.65 13.17
C LEU A 25 0.68 7.04 14.52
N ILE A 26 -0.53 6.60 14.83
CA ILE A 26 -1.23 6.93 16.08
C ILE A 26 -1.86 5.66 16.66
N GLY A 27 -1.62 5.35 17.93
CA GLY A 27 -2.35 4.29 18.66
C GLY A 27 -2.03 2.85 18.24
N ASP A 28 -3.06 2.00 18.11
CA ASP A 28 -2.95 0.56 17.85
C ASP A 28 -2.66 0.26 16.37
N VAL A 29 -1.42 0.53 15.96
CA VAL A 29 -0.90 0.27 14.61
C VAL A 29 0.24 -0.73 14.70
N VAL A 30 0.14 -1.84 13.99
CA VAL A 30 1.16 -2.89 13.93
C VAL A 30 1.70 -3.01 12.50
N ILE A 31 3.00 -2.76 12.33
CA ILE A 31 3.68 -2.81 11.03
C ILE A 31 4.67 -3.97 11.01
N GLY A 32 4.39 -4.94 10.14
CA GLY A 32 5.17 -6.16 9.96
C GLY A 32 6.48 -5.98 9.19
N PRO A 33 7.28 -7.06 9.08
CA PRO A 33 8.62 -7.03 8.51
C PRO A 33 8.63 -6.66 7.02
N GLY A 34 9.61 -5.87 6.60
CA GLY A 34 9.82 -5.49 5.20
C GLY A 34 8.70 -4.64 4.61
N ALA A 35 7.85 -4.05 5.45
CA ALA A 35 6.78 -3.17 4.99
C ALA A 35 7.33 -1.78 4.61
N TYR A 36 6.71 -1.15 3.60
CA TYR A 36 7.00 0.22 3.16
C TYR A 36 5.84 1.15 3.50
N ILE A 37 6.09 2.22 4.23
CA ILE A 37 5.13 3.32 4.45
C ILE A 37 5.67 4.61 3.82
N GLY A 38 4.96 5.11 2.82
CA GLY A 38 5.33 6.29 2.05
C GLY A 38 5.15 7.62 2.79
N PRO A 39 5.68 8.72 2.24
CA PRO A 39 5.52 10.05 2.80
C PRO A 39 4.05 10.44 2.93
N CYS A 40 3.74 11.17 4.01
CA CYS A 40 2.41 11.71 4.27
C CYS A 40 1.29 10.66 4.41
N ALA A 41 1.60 9.36 4.51
CA ALA A 41 0.61 8.36 4.87
C ALA A 41 0.18 8.57 6.33
N SER A 42 -1.11 8.40 6.61
CA SER A 42 -1.71 8.56 7.95
C SER A 42 -2.40 7.26 8.36
N LEU A 43 -1.83 6.57 9.35
CA LEU A 43 -2.37 5.34 9.93
C LEU A 43 -2.79 5.64 11.35
N ARG A 44 -4.10 5.67 11.57
CA ARG A 44 -4.68 6.10 12.84
C ARG A 44 -5.43 4.93 13.48
N GLY A 45 -4.80 4.27 14.44
CA GLY A 45 -5.36 3.17 15.22
C GLY A 45 -5.98 3.66 16.53
N ASP A 46 -6.70 4.79 16.51
CA ASP A 46 -7.30 5.41 17.69
C ASP A 46 -8.75 4.95 17.96
N PHE A 47 -9.39 4.27 17.00
CA PHE A 47 -10.71 3.63 17.15
C PHE A 47 -10.64 2.11 16.95
N GLY A 48 -10.09 1.69 15.82
CA GLY A 48 -9.90 0.28 15.45
C GLY A 48 -8.43 -0.03 15.23
N ARG A 49 -8.04 -1.31 15.35
CA ARG A 49 -6.65 -1.71 15.15
C ARG A 49 -6.29 -1.70 13.67
N ILE A 50 -5.05 -1.32 13.36
CA ILE A 50 -4.48 -1.44 12.01
C ILE A 50 -3.34 -2.45 12.05
N VAL A 51 -3.42 -3.48 11.21
CA VAL A 51 -2.37 -4.50 11.09
C VAL A 51 -1.88 -4.62 9.66
N LEU A 52 -0.58 -4.43 9.47
CA LEU A 52 0.13 -4.70 8.22
C LEU A 52 1.04 -5.90 8.44
N GLN A 53 0.87 -6.94 7.63
CA GLN A 53 1.73 -8.11 7.66
C GLN A 53 2.98 -7.92 6.78
N ARG A 54 3.70 -9.01 6.46
CA ARG A 54 5.02 -8.95 5.84
C ARG A 54 4.95 -8.37 4.44
N GLY A 55 5.92 -7.52 4.10
CA GLY A 55 6.14 -7.05 2.73
C GLY A 55 5.02 -6.18 2.16
N CYS A 56 4.10 -5.69 3.00
CA CYS A 56 3.06 -4.75 2.61
C CYS A 56 3.67 -3.43 2.15
N ASN A 57 2.97 -2.70 1.27
CA ASN A 57 3.30 -1.31 0.99
C ASN A 57 2.05 -0.44 1.08
N VAL A 58 2.17 0.64 1.85
CA VAL A 58 1.20 1.73 1.95
C VAL A 58 1.87 2.96 1.40
N GLN A 59 1.46 3.36 0.20
CA GLN A 59 2.16 4.39 -0.55
C GLN A 59 1.82 5.79 -0.06
N ASP A 60 2.40 6.77 -0.73
CA ASP A 60 2.27 8.19 -0.46
C ASP A 60 0.81 8.60 -0.22
N THR A 61 0.59 9.44 0.79
CA THR A 61 -0.70 10.08 1.10
C THR A 61 -1.88 9.13 1.33
N CYS A 62 -1.66 7.85 1.59
CA CYS A 62 -2.74 6.93 1.96
C CYS A 62 -3.29 7.27 3.36
N VAL A 63 -4.59 7.00 3.56
CA VAL A 63 -5.25 7.14 4.86
C VAL A 63 -5.81 5.80 5.28
N ILE A 64 -5.47 5.35 6.49
CA ILE A 64 -6.01 4.12 7.08
C ILE A 64 -6.63 4.44 8.43
N HIS A 65 -7.92 4.13 8.56
CA HIS A 65 -8.71 4.32 9.78
C HIS A 65 -9.70 3.17 9.94
N GLY A 66 -10.63 3.28 10.90
CA GLY A 66 -11.65 2.27 11.15
C GLY A 66 -12.66 2.76 12.18
N PHE A 67 -13.77 2.05 12.31
CA PHE A 67 -14.72 2.25 13.40
C PHE A 67 -14.22 1.63 14.72
N PRO A 68 -14.78 2.03 15.87
CA PRO A 68 -14.52 1.36 17.13
C PRO A 68 -14.73 -0.15 17.04
N ALA A 69 -13.80 -0.92 17.59
CA ALA A 69 -13.83 -2.38 17.61
C ALA A 69 -13.82 -3.05 16.21
N SER A 70 -13.38 -2.35 15.16
CA SER A 70 -13.03 -2.98 13.87
C SER A 70 -11.52 -3.06 13.68
N ASP A 71 -11.11 -3.98 12.82
CA ASP A 71 -9.72 -4.14 12.41
C ASP A 71 -9.60 -3.81 10.92
N THR A 72 -8.60 -3.01 10.57
CA THR A 72 -8.11 -2.92 9.18
C THR A 72 -6.90 -3.82 9.04
N LEU A 73 -7.04 -4.92 8.29
CA LEU A 73 -6.01 -5.94 8.12
C LEU A 73 -5.48 -5.93 6.68
N LEU A 74 -4.18 -5.76 6.56
CA LEU A 74 -3.42 -5.92 5.32
C LEU A 74 -2.56 -7.17 5.46
N GLU A 75 -2.92 -8.22 4.75
CA GLU A 75 -2.18 -9.48 4.74
C GLU A 75 -0.90 -9.40 3.90
N ASP A 76 -0.07 -10.45 3.97
CA ASP A 76 1.23 -10.51 3.31
C ASP A 76 1.20 -9.97 1.86
N ASN A 77 2.14 -9.08 1.56
CA ASN A 77 2.33 -8.44 0.25
C ASN A 77 1.16 -7.57 -0.25
N ALA A 78 0.20 -7.20 0.59
CA ALA A 78 -0.84 -6.23 0.22
C ALA A 78 -0.20 -4.93 -0.29
N HIS A 79 -0.73 -4.41 -1.40
CA HIS A 79 -0.18 -3.24 -2.08
C HIS A 79 -1.23 -2.16 -2.21
N ILE A 80 -1.03 -1.07 -1.48
CA ILE A 80 -1.97 0.03 -1.38
C ILE A 80 -1.40 1.22 -2.13
N GLY A 81 -2.00 1.50 -3.28
CA GLY A 81 -1.61 2.55 -4.21
C GLY A 81 -1.75 3.95 -3.62
N HIS A 82 -0.94 4.88 -4.12
CA HIS A 82 -0.90 6.28 -3.68
C HIS A 82 -2.30 6.88 -3.44
N GLY A 83 -2.49 7.58 -2.33
CA GLY A 83 -3.72 8.30 -2.00
C GLY A 83 -4.96 7.43 -1.74
N ALA A 84 -4.83 6.11 -1.64
CA ALA A 84 -5.96 5.26 -1.30
C ALA A 84 -6.43 5.47 0.15
N VAL A 85 -7.73 5.24 0.39
CA VAL A 85 -8.36 5.31 1.71
C VAL A 85 -8.88 3.93 2.08
N LEU A 86 -8.43 3.40 3.22
CA LEU A 86 -8.91 2.14 3.79
C LEU A 86 -9.61 2.42 5.12
N HIS A 87 -10.79 1.85 5.30
CA HIS A 87 -11.59 2.01 6.51
C HIS A 87 -12.19 0.67 6.93
N GLY A 88 -11.73 0.10 8.05
CA GLY A 88 -12.29 -1.12 8.65
C GLY A 88 -12.38 -2.34 7.74
N CYS A 89 -11.42 -2.53 6.82
CA CYS A 89 -11.49 -3.53 5.74
C CYS A 89 -10.39 -4.58 5.80
N VAL A 90 -10.57 -5.69 5.07
CA VAL A 90 -9.57 -6.76 4.95
C VAL A 90 -9.01 -6.80 3.52
N ILE A 91 -7.71 -6.59 3.39
CA ILE A 91 -6.96 -6.72 2.15
C ILE A 91 -6.16 -8.02 2.24
N ARG A 92 -6.56 -9.03 1.47
CA ARG A 92 -5.95 -10.37 1.51
C ARG A 92 -4.59 -10.39 0.81
N ALA A 93 -3.86 -11.49 1.02
CA ALA A 93 -2.50 -11.65 0.52
C ALA A 93 -2.38 -11.36 -1.00
N ASP A 94 -1.28 -10.70 -1.39
CA ASP A 94 -0.98 -10.27 -2.76
C ASP A 94 -2.03 -9.34 -3.43
N ALA A 95 -3.07 -8.88 -2.72
CA ALA A 95 -4.08 -8.00 -3.30
C ALA A 95 -3.53 -6.59 -3.60
N LEU A 96 -4.13 -5.94 -4.61
CA LEU A 96 -3.81 -4.59 -5.04
C LEU A 96 -5.01 -3.67 -4.80
N VAL A 97 -4.80 -2.58 -4.07
CA VAL A 97 -5.72 -1.44 -4.05
C VAL A 97 -5.12 -0.34 -4.91
N GLY A 98 -5.79 0.02 -5.99
CA GLY A 98 -5.33 1.06 -6.91
C GLY A 98 -5.25 2.44 -6.26
N MET A 99 -4.43 3.30 -6.86
CA MET A 99 -4.28 4.69 -6.40
C MET A 99 -5.63 5.42 -6.30
N ASN A 100 -5.80 6.24 -5.27
CA ASN A 100 -7.02 6.99 -4.96
C ASN A 100 -8.30 6.14 -4.83
N ALA A 101 -8.20 4.82 -4.70
CA ALA A 101 -9.38 4.00 -4.41
C ALA A 101 -9.80 4.16 -2.94
N VAL A 102 -11.10 3.99 -2.68
CA VAL A 102 -11.67 4.00 -1.33
C VAL A 102 -12.25 2.62 -1.05
N VAL A 103 -11.85 2.01 0.06
CA VAL A 103 -12.35 0.71 0.52
C VAL A 103 -12.98 0.86 1.90
N MET A 104 -14.30 0.69 1.93
CA MET A 104 -15.13 0.90 3.11
C MET A 104 -15.18 -0.32 4.03
N ASP A 105 -15.82 -0.13 5.19
CA ASP A 105 -15.91 -1.08 6.28
C ASP A 105 -16.43 -2.45 5.87
N GLU A 106 -15.89 -3.49 6.49
CA GLU A 106 -16.25 -4.91 6.31
C GLU A 106 -16.05 -5.43 4.87
N ALA A 107 -15.57 -4.58 3.94
CA ALA A 107 -15.19 -5.01 2.62
C ALA A 107 -13.98 -5.94 2.70
N GLU A 108 -13.92 -6.88 1.76
CA GLU A 108 -12.83 -7.83 1.66
C GLU A 108 -12.34 -7.88 0.22
N ILE A 109 -11.05 -7.59 0.04
CA ILE A 109 -10.39 -7.72 -1.25
C ILE A 109 -9.66 -9.06 -1.24
N GLY A 110 -10.20 -10.03 -1.98
CA GLY A 110 -9.69 -11.41 -2.02
C GLY A 110 -8.24 -11.53 -2.47
N ALA A 111 -7.60 -12.67 -2.19
CA ALA A 111 -6.18 -12.86 -2.46
C ALA A 111 -5.84 -12.64 -3.95
N GLY A 112 -4.82 -11.84 -4.21
CA GLY A 112 -4.42 -11.44 -5.56
C GLY A 112 -5.48 -10.65 -6.35
N ALA A 113 -6.57 -10.20 -5.73
CA ALA A 113 -7.58 -9.37 -6.41
C ALA A 113 -7.11 -7.92 -6.55
N PHE A 114 -7.56 -7.26 -7.61
CA PHE A 114 -7.20 -5.87 -7.92
C PHE A 114 -8.44 -4.98 -7.80
N VAL A 115 -8.30 -3.88 -7.08
CA VAL A 115 -9.20 -2.73 -7.13
C VAL A 115 -8.56 -1.69 -8.06
N ALA A 116 -9.30 -1.27 -9.09
CA ALA A 116 -8.79 -0.27 -10.03
C ALA A 116 -8.58 1.10 -9.35
N ALA A 117 -7.76 1.93 -9.98
CA ALA A 117 -7.56 3.32 -9.55
C ALA A 117 -8.90 4.07 -9.47
N SER A 118 -9.05 4.92 -8.45
CA SER A 118 -10.23 5.73 -8.19
C SER A 118 -11.55 4.96 -8.04
N ALA A 119 -11.51 3.66 -7.76
CA ALA A 119 -12.70 2.86 -7.50
C ALA A 119 -13.24 3.07 -6.07
N PHE A 120 -14.55 2.96 -5.90
CA PHE A 120 -15.22 3.02 -4.60
C PHE A 120 -15.80 1.65 -4.23
N VAL A 121 -15.12 0.92 -3.34
CA VAL A 121 -15.57 -0.36 -2.81
C VAL A 121 -16.48 -0.09 -1.61
N ARG A 122 -17.78 -0.30 -1.81
CA ARG A 122 -18.81 -0.12 -0.77
C ARG A 122 -18.64 -1.09 0.40
N ALA A 123 -19.19 -0.70 1.55
CA ALA A 123 -19.12 -1.51 2.76
C ALA A 123 -19.69 -2.93 2.55
N GLY A 124 -19.03 -3.91 3.15
CA GLY A 124 -19.38 -5.34 3.08
C GLY A 124 -19.16 -5.99 1.70
N LEU A 125 -18.69 -5.27 0.67
CA LEU A 125 -18.42 -5.88 -0.63
C LEU A 125 -17.27 -6.88 -0.52
N LYS A 126 -17.52 -8.12 -0.93
CA LYS A 126 -16.51 -9.18 -1.03
C LYS A 126 -16.07 -9.30 -2.49
N VAL A 127 -14.87 -8.84 -2.80
CA VAL A 127 -14.24 -9.03 -4.12
C VAL A 127 -13.58 -10.42 -4.12
N PRO A 128 -13.97 -11.34 -5.03
CA PRO A 128 -13.38 -12.67 -5.06
C PRO A 128 -11.87 -12.62 -5.34
N ALA A 129 -11.17 -13.68 -4.92
CA ALA A 129 -9.75 -13.84 -5.23
C ALA A 129 -9.49 -13.71 -6.73
N ARG A 130 -8.32 -13.15 -7.09
CA ARG A 130 -7.86 -12.99 -8.48
C ARG A 130 -8.86 -12.27 -9.39
N SER A 131 -9.74 -11.42 -8.85
CA SER A 131 -10.71 -10.66 -9.63
C SER A 131 -10.33 -9.19 -9.75
N LEU A 132 -10.74 -8.55 -10.84
CA LEU A 132 -10.66 -7.11 -11.02
C LEU A 132 -12.00 -6.45 -10.64
N ALA A 133 -11.97 -5.54 -9.67
CA ALA A 133 -13.09 -4.67 -9.32
C ALA A 133 -12.79 -3.22 -9.72
N ALA A 134 -13.75 -2.52 -10.31
CA ALA A 134 -13.57 -1.14 -10.75
C ALA A 134 -14.87 -0.32 -10.75
N GLY A 135 -14.75 1.01 -10.71
CA GLY A 135 -15.85 1.96 -10.81
C GLY A 135 -16.34 2.54 -9.49
N VAL A 136 -17.34 3.41 -9.56
CA VAL A 136 -17.98 4.08 -8.42
C VAL A 136 -19.50 3.92 -8.55
N PRO A 137 -20.15 3.02 -7.78
CA PRO A 137 -19.54 2.00 -6.93
C PRO A 137 -18.84 0.91 -7.73
N ALA A 138 -17.85 0.26 -7.11
CA ALA A 138 -17.06 -0.79 -7.73
C ALA A 138 -17.91 -2.02 -8.06
N LYS A 139 -17.71 -2.56 -9.26
CA LYS A 139 -18.28 -3.83 -9.72
C LYS A 139 -17.16 -4.80 -10.05
N ILE A 140 -17.39 -6.08 -9.81
CA ILE A 140 -16.51 -7.17 -10.23
C ILE A 140 -16.65 -7.27 -11.76
N LEU A 141 -15.55 -7.09 -12.49
CA LEU A 141 -15.55 -7.05 -13.94
C LEU A 141 -15.20 -8.41 -14.54
N ARG A 142 -14.08 -8.98 -14.11
CA ARG A 142 -13.51 -10.22 -14.65
C ARG A 142 -12.44 -10.79 -13.73
N GLU A 143 -12.01 -12.01 -14.01
CA GLU A 143 -10.79 -12.56 -13.45
C GLU A 143 -9.53 -11.93 -14.08
N LEU A 144 -8.47 -11.91 -13.28
CA LEU A 144 -7.13 -11.47 -13.66
C LEU A 144 -6.35 -12.62 -14.30
N SER A 145 -5.56 -12.30 -15.32
CA SER A 145 -4.66 -13.28 -15.91
C SER A 145 -3.45 -13.57 -15.00
N ASP A 146 -2.80 -14.72 -15.19
CA ASP A 146 -1.56 -15.02 -14.47
C ASP A 146 -0.44 -14.00 -14.75
N GLN A 147 -0.43 -13.42 -15.96
CA GLN A 147 0.49 -12.36 -16.31
C GLN A 147 0.24 -11.09 -15.49
N GLU A 148 -1.03 -10.70 -15.29
CA GLU A 148 -1.40 -9.54 -14.46
C GLU A 148 -0.98 -9.76 -13.00
N LEU A 149 -1.14 -10.98 -12.48
CA LEU A 149 -0.72 -11.35 -11.12
C LEU A 149 0.80 -11.39 -10.97
N ALA A 150 1.52 -11.95 -11.93
CA ALA A 150 2.98 -11.99 -11.94
C ALA A 150 3.57 -10.57 -12.02
N TRP A 151 3.03 -9.73 -12.91
CA TRP A 151 3.38 -8.31 -13.00
C TRP A 151 3.21 -7.61 -11.65
N LYS A 152 2.09 -7.87 -10.98
CA LYS A 152 1.82 -7.26 -9.67
C LYS A 152 2.80 -7.70 -8.60
N ARG A 153 3.13 -9.00 -8.53
CA ARG A 153 4.11 -9.54 -7.56
C ARG A 153 5.47 -8.87 -7.72
N GLU A 154 5.91 -8.68 -8.96
CA GLU A 154 7.16 -7.97 -9.25
C GLU A 154 7.08 -6.47 -8.86
N GLY A 155 5.91 -5.85 -9.05
CA GLY A 155 5.62 -4.52 -8.51
C GLY A 155 5.72 -4.45 -6.97
N THR A 156 5.26 -5.48 -6.23
CA THR A 156 5.46 -5.56 -4.77
C THR A 156 6.95 -5.71 -4.43
N ALA A 157 7.65 -6.61 -5.12
CA ALA A 157 9.07 -6.85 -4.90
C ALA A 157 9.91 -5.58 -5.09
N THR A 158 9.50 -4.70 -6.00
CA THR A 158 10.12 -3.37 -6.18
C THR A 158 10.01 -2.49 -4.94
N TYR A 159 8.86 -2.48 -4.26
CA TYR A 159 8.69 -1.76 -2.99
C TYR A 159 9.45 -2.41 -1.84
N GLN A 160 9.61 -3.73 -1.85
CA GLN A 160 10.42 -4.44 -0.85
C GLN A 160 11.91 -4.09 -1.01
N ARG A 161 12.42 -4.06 -2.25
CA ARG A 161 13.77 -3.55 -2.53
C ARG A 161 13.92 -2.05 -2.21
N LEU A 162 12.86 -1.26 -2.44
CA LEU A 162 12.86 0.15 -2.03
C LEU A 162 12.93 0.29 -0.51
N THR A 163 12.27 -0.59 0.26
CA THR A 163 12.34 -0.61 1.73
C THR A 163 13.78 -0.78 2.19
N GLU A 164 14.49 -1.79 1.67
CA GLU A 164 15.90 -2.03 1.98
C GLU A 164 16.79 -0.85 1.60
N ARG A 165 16.60 -0.30 0.39
CA ARG A 165 17.35 0.87 -0.09
C ARG A 165 17.08 2.10 0.75
N CYS A 166 15.84 2.36 1.14
CA CYS A 166 15.51 3.50 1.98
C CYS A 166 16.17 3.40 3.35
N LEU A 167 16.12 2.22 3.98
CA LEU A 167 16.81 1.96 5.25
C LEU A 167 18.34 2.16 5.13
N ALA A 168 18.92 1.79 3.98
CA ALA A 168 20.36 1.88 3.76
C ALA A 168 20.84 3.28 3.34
N THR A 169 20.06 4.01 2.52
CA THR A 169 20.58 5.17 1.78
C THR A 169 19.73 6.44 1.87
N MET A 170 18.48 6.38 2.36
CA MET A 170 17.64 7.57 2.44
C MET A 170 18.15 8.52 3.53
N LYS A 171 18.35 9.78 3.18
CA LYS A 171 18.72 10.85 4.12
C LYS A 171 18.04 12.14 3.73
N GLU A 172 17.66 12.93 4.73
CA GLU A 172 17.23 14.31 4.52
C GLU A 172 18.39 15.13 3.94
N CYS A 173 18.10 16.00 2.97
CA CYS A 173 19.11 16.87 2.35
C CYS A 173 18.50 18.21 1.94
N ALA A 174 19.36 19.22 1.83
CA ALA A 174 19.00 20.47 1.15
C ALA A 174 18.92 20.23 -0.37
N PRO A 175 18.04 20.94 -1.09
CA PRO A 175 17.99 20.86 -2.54
C PRO A 175 19.27 21.41 -3.17
N LEU A 176 19.68 20.83 -4.31
CA LEU A 176 20.74 21.41 -5.14
C LEU A 176 20.24 22.68 -5.83
N ALA A 177 21.10 23.69 -5.94
CA ALA A 177 20.75 24.97 -6.58
C ALA A 177 20.71 24.90 -8.13
N ALA A 178 21.35 23.89 -8.71
CA ALA A 178 21.36 23.62 -10.15
C ALA A 178 21.51 22.11 -10.41
N GLU A 179 21.19 21.66 -11.62
CA GLU A 179 21.40 20.27 -12.04
C GLU A 179 22.89 20.00 -12.30
N GLU A 180 23.36 18.82 -11.89
CA GLU A 180 24.72 18.37 -12.14
C GLU A 180 24.86 17.94 -13.61
N PRO A 181 25.91 18.38 -14.35
CA PRO A 181 26.09 18.04 -15.76
C PRO A 181 26.06 16.54 -16.09
N ASP A 182 26.54 15.71 -15.17
CA ASP A 182 26.61 14.24 -15.32
C ASP A 182 25.75 13.51 -14.28
N ARG A 183 24.59 14.08 -13.92
CA ARG A 183 23.71 13.52 -12.89
C ARG A 183 23.34 12.06 -13.20
N PRO A 184 23.69 11.10 -12.32
CA PRO A 184 23.40 9.70 -12.58
C PRO A 184 21.89 9.44 -12.52
N ARG A 185 21.41 8.55 -13.40
CA ARG A 185 20.06 7.98 -13.28
C ARG A 185 20.12 6.80 -12.33
N LEU A 186 19.14 6.70 -11.45
CA LEU A 186 18.95 5.50 -10.63
C LEU A 186 18.57 4.33 -11.55
N ASP A 187 19.24 3.19 -11.34
CA ASP A 187 18.74 1.93 -11.87
C ASP A 187 17.44 1.57 -11.13
N GLY A 188 16.32 1.76 -11.82
CA GLY A 188 14.97 1.50 -11.33
C GLY A 188 14.55 0.03 -11.42
N GLY A 189 15.42 -0.84 -11.91
CA GLY A 189 15.07 -2.21 -12.31
C GLY A 189 14.29 -2.25 -13.62
N SER A 190 13.79 -3.44 -13.97
CA SER A 190 13.17 -3.73 -15.27
C SER A 190 11.63 -3.66 -15.27
N VAL A 191 11.00 -3.34 -14.14
CA VAL A 191 9.54 -3.37 -14.01
C VAL A 191 8.90 -2.26 -14.84
N GLN A 192 7.98 -2.65 -15.72
CA GLN A 192 7.28 -1.72 -16.60
C GLN A 192 5.82 -1.51 -16.14
N PRO A 193 5.19 -0.37 -16.49
CA PRO A 193 3.76 -0.20 -16.30
C PRO A 193 2.95 -1.31 -17.00
N LEU A 194 1.84 -1.76 -16.41
CA LEU A 194 1.02 -2.85 -16.98
C LEU A 194 0.55 -2.57 -18.42
N VAL A 195 0.32 -1.29 -18.77
CA VAL A 195 -0.04 -0.92 -20.14
C VAL A 195 1.10 -1.18 -21.13
N ALA A 196 2.35 -1.05 -20.71
CA ALA A 196 3.51 -1.29 -21.56
C ALA A 196 3.73 -2.79 -21.80
N THR A 197 3.44 -3.66 -20.82
CA THR A 197 3.53 -5.11 -21.00
C THR A 197 2.50 -5.66 -21.98
N LYS A 198 1.34 -4.99 -22.10
CA LYS A 198 0.31 -5.35 -23.09
C LYS A 198 0.74 -4.95 -24.51
N ARG A 199 1.35 -3.76 -24.69
CA ARG A 199 1.88 -3.31 -25.99
C ARG A 199 3.02 -4.15 -26.55
N ALA A 200 3.78 -4.84 -25.70
CA ALA A 200 4.90 -5.68 -26.12
C ALA A 200 4.49 -7.09 -26.57
N GLY A 201 3.21 -7.44 -26.43
CA GLY A 201 2.64 -8.72 -26.87
C GLY A 201 1.78 -8.62 -28.14
N ASP A 202 1.63 -7.42 -28.70
CA ASP A 202 1.01 -7.13 -30.01
C ASP A 202 2.09 -6.98 -31.09
#